data_AF-A0A3E1B7R2-F1
#
_entry.id   AF-A0A3E1B7R2-F1
#
_cell.length_a   1.000
_cell.length_b   1.000
_cell.length_c   1.000
_cell.angle_alpha   90.00
_cell.angle_beta   90.00
_cell.angle_gamma   90.00
#
_symmetry.space_group_name_H-M   'P 1'
#
loop_
_entity.id
_entity.type
_entity.pdbx_description
1 polymer ?
#
loop_
_entity_poly.entity_id
_entity_poly.type
_entity_poly.pdbx_seq_one_letter_code
_entity_poly.pdbx_strand_id
1 'polypeptide(L)'
;MARSVLENRIVKLEGRNPARPYEHLSDEELDARLAAISVRIEAEAGVKMADYVEALTRAVSADEPLPEGMTKMDIQGLIASFRNLASIRSRHAQ
;
A
#
# COMPACT_ATOMS: atom_id res chain seq x y z
N MET A 1 -3.48 -35.56 26.24
CA MET A 1 -2.96 -35.72 24.86
C MET A 1 -2.09 -34.51 24.56
N ALA A 2 -0.79 -34.71 24.30
CA ALA A 2 0.15 -33.61 24.06
C ALA A 2 -0.07 -33.05 22.65
N ARG A 3 -0.33 -31.75 22.53
CA ARG A 3 -0.41 -31.06 21.23
C ARG A 3 0.93 -31.21 20.50
N SER A 4 0.86 -31.51 19.21
CA SER A 4 2.07 -31.65 18.40
C SER A 4 2.82 -30.31 18.33
N VAL A 5 4.13 -30.37 18.08
CA VAL A 5 4.95 -29.16 17.91
C VAL A 5 4.40 -28.28 16.77
N LEU A 6 3.77 -28.89 15.76
CA LEU A 6 3.12 -28.17 14.66
C LEU A 6 1.88 -27.41 15.14
N GLU A 7 1.02 -28.04 15.95
CA GLU A 7 -0.17 -27.39 16.52
C GLU A 7 0.19 -26.24 17.46
N ASN A 8 1.23 -26.38 18.28
CA ASN A 8 1.70 -25.28 19.12
C ASN A 8 2.29 -24.13 18.30
N ARG A 9 2.89 -24.41 17.14
CA ARG A 9 3.36 -23.39 16.21
C ARG A 9 2.21 -22.71 15.50
N ILE A 10 1.20 -23.45 15.07
CA ILE A 10 -0.03 -22.91 14.47
C ILE A 10 -0.76 -22.02 15.49
N VAL A 11 -0.96 -22.48 16.72
CA VAL A 11 -1.60 -21.65 17.78
C VAL A 11 -0.76 -20.42 18.14
N LYS A 12 0.58 -20.48 18.10
CA LYS A 12 1.43 -19.29 18.27
C LYS A 12 1.36 -18.34 17.08
N LEU A 13 1.15 -18.85 15.87
CA LEU A 13 0.98 -18.04 14.65
C LEU A 13 -0.43 -17.43 14.60
N GLU A 14 -1.46 -18.16 15.02
CA GLU A 14 -2.85 -17.70 15.09
C GLU A 14 -3.08 -16.76 16.29
N GLY A 15 -2.45 -17.03 17.44
CA GLY A 15 -2.45 -16.14 18.60
C GLY A 15 -1.67 -14.83 18.38
N ARG A 16 -0.76 -14.83 17.40
CA ARG A 16 -0.18 -13.62 16.80
C ARG A 16 -0.95 -13.27 15.52
N ASN A 17 -2.26 -13.06 15.63
CA ASN A 17 -3.12 -12.73 14.51
C ASN A 17 -2.49 -11.61 13.64
N PRO A 18 -1.95 -11.93 12.44
CA PRO A 18 -1.35 -10.96 11.55
C PRO A 18 -2.40 -10.25 10.67
N ALA A 19 -3.70 -10.46 10.94
CA ALA A 19 -4.77 -9.85 10.18
C ALA A 19 -4.92 -8.34 10.42
N ARG A 20 -4.34 -7.80 11.51
CA ARG A 20 -4.40 -6.37 11.83
C ARG A 20 -3.06 -5.85 12.35
N PRO A 21 -2.00 -5.89 11.53
CA PRO A 21 -0.63 -5.52 11.94
C PRO A 21 -0.48 -4.01 12.23
N TYR A 22 -1.57 -3.25 12.09
CA TYR A 22 -1.64 -1.81 12.30
C TYR A 22 -2.74 -1.41 13.29
N GLU A 23 -3.44 -2.36 13.90
CA GLU A 23 -4.54 -2.06 14.85
C GLU A 23 -4.08 -1.37 16.15
N HIS A 24 -2.79 -1.52 16.46
CA HIS A 24 -2.16 -0.89 17.61
C HIS A 24 -1.63 0.51 17.32
N LEU A 25 -1.68 0.94 16.06
CA LEU A 25 -1.23 2.28 15.65
C LEU A 25 -2.40 3.25 15.74
N SER A 26 -2.12 4.46 16.20
CA SER A 26 -3.04 5.58 15.97
C SER A 26 -3.11 5.92 14.47
N ASP A 27 -4.16 6.64 14.07
CA ASP A 27 -4.30 7.13 12.69
C ASP A 27 -3.06 7.97 12.28
N GLU A 28 -2.54 8.78 13.20
CA GLU A 28 -1.32 9.58 12.98
C GLU A 28 -0.06 8.72 12.77
N GLU A 29 0.10 7.64 13.53
CA GLU A 29 1.23 6.72 13.40
C GLU A 29 1.14 5.88 12.11
N LEU A 30 -0.08 5.51 11.73
CA LEU A 30 -0.35 4.82 10.47
C LEU A 30 0.00 5.73 9.29
N ASP A 31 -0.42 6.99 9.34
CA ASP A 31 -0.14 7.97 8.30
C ASP A 31 1.34 8.31 8.19
N ALA A 32 2.03 8.46 9.32
CA ALA A 32 3.48 8.66 9.34
C ALA A 32 4.22 7.47 8.69
N ARG A 33 3.76 6.23 8.95
CA ARG A 33 4.31 5.03 8.29
C ARG A 33 4.01 5.01 6.79
N LEU A 34 2.79 5.34 6.37
CA LEU A 34 2.42 5.39 4.96
C LEU A 34 3.23 6.46 4.22
N ALA A 35 3.46 7.61 4.83
CA ALA A 35 4.31 8.67 4.29
C ALA A 35 5.77 8.20 4.15
N ALA A 36 6.33 7.55 5.18
CA ALA A 36 7.70 7.04 5.15
C ALA A 36 7.91 5.95 4.08
N ILE A 37 6.96 5.02 3.94
CA ILE A 37 7.00 4.00 2.88
C ILE A 37 6.92 4.65 1.51
N SER A 38 6.02 5.62 1.33
CA SER A 38 5.89 6.35 0.06
C SER A 38 7.20 7.02 -0.35
N VAL A 39 7.86 7.73 0.56
CA VAL A 39 9.15 8.40 0.30
C VAL A 39 10.24 7.40 -0.10
N ARG A 40 10.28 6.22 0.53
CA ARG A 40 11.25 5.18 0.16
C ARG A 40 11.03 4.66 -1.25
N ILE A 41 9.77 4.40 -1.62
CA ILE A 41 9.46 3.92 -2.98
C ILE A 41 9.77 5.01 -4.01
N GLU A 42 9.48 6.28 -3.72
CA GLU A 42 9.85 7.40 -4.60
C GLU A 42 11.36 7.49 -4.82
N ALA A 43 12.15 7.31 -3.76
CA ALA A 43 13.61 7.31 -3.83
C ALA A 43 14.17 6.11 -4.61
N GLU A 44 13.60 4.92 -4.42
CA GLU A 44 14.00 3.70 -5.14
C GLU A 44 13.60 3.74 -6.62
N ALA A 45 12.41 4.25 -6.93
CA ALA A 45 11.91 4.37 -8.30
C ALA A 45 12.48 5.59 -9.05
N GLY A 46 13.06 6.55 -8.34
CA GLY A 46 13.57 7.80 -8.92
C GLY A 46 12.47 8.71 -9.49
N VAL A 47 11.21 8.47 -9.13
CA VAL A 47 10.04 9.21 -9.61
C VAL A 47 9.09 9.47 -8.44
N LYS A 48 8.49 10.65 -8.40
CA LYS A 48 7.45 10.94 -7.39
C LYS A 48 6.21 10.11 -7.68
N MET A 49 5.50 9.69 -6.64
CA MET A 49 4.28 8.91 -6.82
C MET A 49 3.19 9.68 -7.56
N ALA A 50 3.12 11.01 -7.35
CA ALA A 50 2.21 11.87 -8.09
C ALA A 50 2.48 11.83 -9.61
N ASP A 51 3.75 11.93 -10.00
CA ASP A 51 4.17 11.94 -11.40
C ASP A 51 3.93 10.56 -12.06
N TYR A 52 4.18 9.48 -11.31
CA TYR A 52 3.90 8.12 -11.76
C TYR A 52 2.40 7.87 -11.99
N VAL A 53 1.55 8.32 -11.05
CA VAL A 53 0.09 8.22 -11.17
C VAL A 53 -0.44 9.06 -12.34
N GLU A 54 0.13 10.25 -12.57
CA GLU A 54 -0.22 11.07 -13.72
C GLU A 54 0.15 10.39 -15.04
N ALA A 55 1.36 9.82 -15.14
CA ALA A 55 1.80 9.06 -16.30
C ALA A 55 0.88 7.86 -16.59
N LEU A 56 0.52 7.10 -15.55
CA LEU A 56 -0.43 5.98 -15.67
C LEU A 56 -1.83 6.44 -16.10
N THR A 57 -2.31 7.56 -15.56
CA THR A 57 -3.61 8.12 -15.92
C THR A 57 -3.65 8.54 -17.39
N ARG A 58 -2.57 9.17 -17.88
CA ARG A 58 -2.42 9.53 -19.29
C ARG A 58 -2.36 8.28 -20.17
N ALA A 59 -1.55 7.28 -19.80
CA ALA A 59 -1.42 6.04 -20.57
C ALA A 59 -2.78 5.31 -20.69
N VAL A 60 -3.53 5.21 -19.59
CA VAL A 60 -4.88 4.61 -19.59
C VAL A 60 -5.88 5.39 -20.44
N SER A 61 -5.77 6.73 -20.47
CA SER A 61 -6.68 7.61 -21.21
C SER A 61 -6.37 7.65 -22.71
N ALA A 62 -5.09 7.53 -23.07
CA ALA A 62 -4.60 7.51 -24.44
C ALA A 62 -4.58 6.08 -25.05
N ASP A 63 -4.98 5.06 -24.26
CA ASP A 63 -4.90 3.64 -24.61
C ASP A 63 -3.47 3.21 -25.02
N GLU A 64 -2.47 3.82 -24.37
CA GLU A 64 -1.06 3.52 -24.56
C GLU A 64 -0.69 2.19 -23.91
N PRO A 65 0.45 1.59 -24.33
CA PRO A 65 0.97 0.37 -23.71
C PRO A 65 1.17 0.56 -22.21
N LEU A 66 0.52 -0.31 -21.44
CA LEU A 66 0.63 -0.34 -19.99
C LEU A 66 1.93 -1.05 -19.57
N PRO A 67 2.45 -0.80 -18.36
CA PRO A 67 3.59 -1.53 -17.82
C PRO A 67 3.38 -3.05 -17.89
N GLU A 68 4.43 -3.79 -18.22
CA GLU A 68 4.37 -5.25 -18.35
C GLU A 68 3.78 -5.90 -17.09
N GLY A 69 2.81 -6.78 -17.29
CA GLY A 69 2.14 -7.51 -16.20
C GLY A 69 1.01 -6.74 -15.49
N MET A 70 0.69 -5.50 -15.90
CA MET A 70 -0.43 -4.75 -15.34
C MET A 70 -1.62 -4.68 -16.30
N THR A 71 -2.82 -4.94 -15.78
CA THR A 71 -4.06 -4.70 -16.52
C THR A 71 -4.56 -3.26 -16.31
N LYS A 72 -5.44 -2.79 -17.20
CA LYS A 72 -6.11 -1.49 -17.06
C LYS A 72 -6.86 -1.36 -15.73
N MET A 73 -7.41 -2.47 -15.23
CA MET A 73 -8.11 -2.54 -13.95
C MET A 73 -7.15 -2.39 -12.76
N ASP A 74 -5.98 -3.03 -12.81
CA ASP A 74 -4.95 -2.90 -11.77
C ASP A 74 -4.49 -1.44 -11.64
N ILE A 75 -4.27 -0.78 -12.78
CA ILE A 75 -3.84 0.62 -12.82
C ILE A 75 -4.93 1.55 -12.30
N GLN A 76 -6.20 1.32 -12.66
CA GLN A 76 -7.32 2.09 -12.12
C GLN A 76 -7.46 1.92 -10.61
N GLY A 77 -7.27 0.69 -10.09
CA GLY A 77 -7.22 0.42 -8.66
C GLY A 77 -6.08 1.19 -7.97
N LEU A 78 -4.89 1.17 -8.58
CA LEU A 78 -3.71 1.88 -8.09
C LEU A 78 -3.94 3.40 -8.02
N ILE A 79 -4.48 4.00 -9.09
CA ILE A 79 -4.82 5.44 -9.14
C ILE A 79 -5.81 5.80 -8.02
N ALA A 80 -6.82 4.97 -7.77
CA ALA A 80 -7.78 5.20 -6.71
C ALA A 80 -7.14 5.13 -5.31
N SER A 81 -6.29 4.13 -5.06
CA SER A 81 -5.54 4.01 -3.79
C SER A 81 -4.62 5.21 -3.54
N PHE A 82 -3.94 5.72 -4.57
CA PHE A 82 -3.08 6.89 -4.44
C PHE A 82 -3.85 8.19 -4.17
N ARG A 83 -5.03 8.38 -4.77
CA ARG A 83 -5.89 9.55 -4.45
C ARG A 83 -6.32 9.55 -2.99
N ASN A 84 -6.62 8.37 -2.43
CA ASN A 84 -6.93 8.26 -1.00
C ASN A 84 -5.72 8.61 -0.13
N LEU A 85 -4.53 8.11 -0.47
CA LEU A 85 -3.28 8.47 0.22
C LEU A 85 -2.99 9.98 0.17
N ALA A 86 -3.18 10.61 -0.99
CA ALA A 86 -3.03 12.07 -1.14
C ALA A 86 -4.06 12.85 -0.30
N SER A 87 -5.31 12.37 -0.24
CA SER A 87 -6.35 12.97 0.59
C SER A 87 -6.03 12.87 2.08
N ILE A 88 -5.50 11.73 2.53
CA ILE A 88 -5.08 11.51 3.92
C ILE A 88 -3.96 12.49 4.29
N ARG A 89 -2.91 12.60 3.45
CA ARG A 89 -1.82 13.56 3.65
C ARG A 89 -2.30 15.02 3.72
N SER A 90 -3.31 15.37 2.91
CA SER A 90 -3.88 16.72 2.91
C SER A 90 -4.71 17.04 4.16
N ARG A 91 -5.38 16.05 4.77
CA ARG A 91 -6.18 16.25 5.99
C ARG A 91 -5.31 16.48 7.23
N HIS A 92 -4.15 15.83 7.29
CA HIS A 92 -3.21 16.00 8.40
C HIS A 92 -2.28 17.22 8.28
N ALA A 93 -2.29 17.89 7.13
CA ALA A 93 -1.54 19.13 6.90
C ALA A 93 -2.36 20.41 7.21
N GLN A 94 -3.63 20.28 7.61
CA GLN A 94 -4.51 21.36 8.08
C GLN A 94 -4.61 21.37 9.60
#